data_AF-C9RH08-F1
#
_entry.id   AF-C9RH08-F1
#
_cell.length_a   1.000
_cell.length_b   1.000
_cell.length_c   1.000
_cell.angle_alpha   90.00
_cell.angle_beta   90.00
_cell.angle_gamma   90.00
#
_symmetry.space_group_name_H-M   'P 1'
#
loop_
_entity.id
_entity.type
_entity.pdbx_description
1 polymer ?
#
loop_
_entity_poly.entity_id
_entity_poly.type
_entity_poly.pdbx_seq_one_letter_code
_entity_poly.pdbx_strand_id
1 'polypeptide(L)'
;MISKLKNLFSKNKNPLDIPLDKLKESKIKLDVQIRKLENEMANIDDQITALFEKAKNAKSRSEELTIATKIKTLNQRKKQLQNSHALLNKQMRFIDNLLVIKENEVILKSTPLWNTLSKMSPEELEKALINLRLNSENVINTLNTALGITDDTLSMASEEYDEDIEDILKTIHAVKEGELDVEDAKEIVSEEKKNKDRILFE
;
A
#
# COMPACT_ATOMS: atom_id res chain seq x y z
N MET A 1 -13.24 -13.43 0.80
CA MET A 1 -13.62 -12.13 1.38
C MET A 1 -13.44 -10.99 0.37
N ILE A 2 -13.81 -11.20 -0.91
CA ILE A 2 -13.62 -10.24 -2.03
C ILE A 2 -14.94 -9.49 -2.36
N SER A 3 -16.05 -9.86 -1.73
CA SER A 3 -17.40 -9.39 -2.13
C SER A 3 -17.81 -8.02 -1.59
N LYS A 4 -17.19 -7.50 -0.51
CA LYS A 4 -17.66 -6.26 0.13
C LYS A 4 -17.19 -4.97 -0.57
N LEU A 5 -16.00 -4.95 -1.16
CA LEU A 5 -15.55 -3.83 -2.00
C LEU A 5 -16.13 -3.90 -3.39
N LYS A 6 -16.36 -5.10 -3.93
CA LYS A 6 -17.21 -5.25 -5.11
C LYS A 6 -18.55 -4.56 -4.87
N ASN A 7 -19.16 -4.67 -3.68
CA ASN A 7 -20.40 -3.95 -3.33
C ASN A 7 -20.30 -2.42 -3.22
N LEU A 8 -19.12 -1.83 -3.00
CA LEU A 8 -18.92 -0.37 -3.11
C LEU A 8 -18.92 0.09 -4.57
N PHE A 9 -18.46 -0.75 -5.50
CA PHE A 9 -18.36 -0.44 -6.93
C PHE A 9 -19.48 -1.10 -7.80
N SER A 10 -20.27 -2.05 -7.27
CA SER A 10 -21.20 -2.88 -8.06
C SER A 10 -22.59 -2.31 -8.25
N LYS A 11 -22.63 -1.04 -8.65
CA LYS A 11 -23.78 -0.50 -9.39
C LYS A 11 -23.30 0.52 -10.42
N ASN A 12 -22.60 0.10 -11.50
CA ASN A 12 -22.33 0.87 -12.72
C ASN A 12 -22.07 2.38 -12.53
N LYS A 13 -21.46 2.78 -11.41
CA LYS A 13 -21.22 4.17 -11.04
C LYS A 13 -19.72 4.36 -11.09
N ASN A 14 -19.28 5.44 -11.72
CA ASN A 14 -17.88 5.73 -11.82
C ASN A 14 -17.33 5.86 -10.39
N PRO A 15 -16.17 5.25 -10.03
CA PRO A 15 -15.58 5.42 -8.71
C PRO A 15 -15.38 6.88 -8.28
N LEU A 16 -15.29 7.81 -9.24
CA LEU A 16 -15.26 9.26 -9.00
C LEU A 16 -16.58 9.84 -8.47
N ASP A 17 -17.71 9.15 -8.65
CA ASP A 17 -19.02 9.56 -8.14
C ASP A 17 -19.19 9.26 -6.65
N ILE A 18 -18.25 8.51 -6.06
CA ILE A 18 -18.30 8.19 -4.63
C ILE A 18 -18.07 9.47 -3.82
N PRO A 19 -18.98 9.80 -2.87
CA PRO A 19 -18.81 10.95 -1.99
C PRO A 19 -17.55 10.86 -1.12
N LEU A 20 -16.96 12.01 -0.80
CA LEU A 20 -15.72 12.11 -0.03
C LEU A 20 -15.84 11.44 1.36
N ASP A 21 -16.97 11.60 2.04
CA ASP A 21 -17.26 10.96 3.33
C ASP A 21 -17.27 9.44 3.22
N LYS A 22 -17.80 8.88 2.13
CA LYS A 22 -17.82 7.43 1.87
C LYS A 22 -16.45 6.87 1.56
N LEU A 23 -15.61 7.64 0.85
CA LEU A 23 -14.21 7.28 0.63
C LEU A 23 -13.44 7.26 1.96
N LYS A 24 -13.61 8.28 2.81
CA LYS A 24 -13.00 8.34 4.16
C LYS A 24 -13.46 7.19 5.05
N GLU A 25 -14.75 6.88 5.06
CA GLU A 25 -15.30 5.72 5.78
C GLU A 25 -14.69 4.40 5.30
N SER A 26 -14.53 4.23 3.99
CA SER A 26 -13.96 3.04 3.38
C SER A 26 -12.46 2.90 3.70
N LYS A 27 -11.72 4.01 3.68
CA LYS A 27 -10.31 4.07 4.12
C LYS A 27 -10.15 3.56 5.56
N ILE A 28 -10.93 4.08 6.50
CA ILE A 28 -10.88 3.64 7.91
C ILE A 28 -11.19 2.14 8.02
N LYS A 29 -12.19 1.64 7.30
CA LYS A 29 -12.55 0.21 7.31
C LYS A 29 -11.45 -0.69 6.73
N LEU A 30 -10.73 -0.23 5.70
CA LEU A 30 -9.59 -0.95 5.15
C LEU A 30 -8.42 -0.96 6.12
N ASP A 31 -8.11 0.17 6.75
CA ASP A 31 -7.03 0.32 7.72
C ASP A 31 -7.20 -0.66 8.89
N VAL A 32 -8.41 -0.73 9.45
CA VAL A 32 -8.75 -1.70 10.52
C VAL A 32 -8.54 -3.15 10.05
N GLN A 33 -8.89 -3.47 8.80
CA GLN A 33 -8.70 -4.83 8.26
C GLN A 33 -7.22 -5.16 8.04
N ILE A 34 -6.44 -4.20 7.54
CA ILE A 34 -4.99 -4.33 7.35
C ILE A 34 -4.31 -4.61 8.69
N ARG A 35 -4.58 -3.78 9.71
CA ARG A 35 -4.05 -3.98 11.07
C ARG A 35 -4.43 -5.33 11.66
N LYS A 36 -5.65 -5.81 11.41
CA LYS A 36 -6.07 -7.14 11.86
C LYS A 36 -5.24 -8.26 11.22
N LEU A 37 -4.96 -8.16 9.91
CA LEU A 37 -4.09 -9.13 9.23
C LEU A 37 -2.66 -9.07 9.75
N GLU A 38 -2.13 -7.87 10.00
CA GLU A 38 -0.80 -7.66 10.56
C GLU A 38 -0.66 -8.32 11.94
N ASN A 39 -1.63 -8.09 12.83
CA ASN A 39 -1.67 -8.73 14.14
C ASN A 39 -1.77 -10.26 14.04
N GLU A 40 -2.55 -10.80 13.09
CA GLU A 40 -2.64 -12.25 12.88
C GLU A 40 -1.31 -12.82 12.38
N MET A 41 -0.61 -12.12 11.48
CA MET A 41 0.72 -12.52 10.99
C MET A 41 1.77 -12.49 12.11
N ALA A 42 1.78 -11.45 12.96
CA ALA A 42 2.69 -11.35 14.10
C ALA A 42 2.46 -12.50 15.10
N ASN A 43 1.20 -12.79 15.45
CA ASN A 43 0.88 -13.92 16.32
C ASN A 43 1.25 -15.29 15.72
N ILE A 44 1.26 -15.43 14.39
CA ILE A 44 1.80 -16.63 13.73
C ILE A 44 3.32 -16.72 13.90
N ASP A 45 4.04 -15.61 13.80
CA ASP A 45 5.49 -15.56 14.00
C ASP A 45 5.89 -15.94 15.42
N ASP A 46 5.13 -15.47 16.42
CA ASP A 46 5.32 -15.86 17.82
C ASP A 46 5.11 -17.37 18.03
N GLN A 47 4.06 -17.93 17.41
CA GLN A 47 3.79 -19.38 17.46
C GLN A 47 4.89 -20.20 16.78
N ILE A 48 5.40 -19.75 15.64
CA ILE A 48 6.50 -20.41 14.94
C ILE A 48 7.76 -20.38 15.81
N THR A 49 8.07 -19.24 16.41
CA THR A 49 9.20 -19.08 17.35
C THR A 49 9.08 -20.05 18.52
N ALA A 50 7.92 -20.10 19.17
CA ALA A 50 7.67 -21.03 20.28
C ALA A 50 7.79 -22.51 19.86
N LEU A 51 7.41 -22.86 18.63
CA LEU A 51 7.58 -24.21 18.10
C LEU A 51 9.05 -24.56 17.87
N PHE A 52 9.86 -23.62 17.40
CA PHE A 52 11.31 -23.82 17.29
C PHE A 52 11.99 -23.97 18.65
N GLU A 53 11.60 -23.17 19.65
CA GLU A 53 12.08 -23.34 21.02
C GLU A 53 11.70 -24.71 21.59
N LYS A 54 10.47 -25.19 21.32
CA LYS A 54 10.06 -26.54 21.68
C LYS A 54 10.89 -27.62 20.97
N ALA A 55 11.25 -27.40 19.70
CA ALA A 55 12.04 -28.34 18.91
C ALA A 55 13.42 -28.63 19.53
N LYS A 56 14.04 -27.64 20.19
CA LYS A 56 15.33 -27.81 20.89
C LYS A 56 15.31 -28.92 21.94
N ASN A 57 14.13 -29.22 22.50
CA ASN A 57 13.94 -30.19 23.58
C ASN A 57 13.22 -31.48 23.11
N ALA A 58 13.02 -31.66 21.80
CA ALA A 58 12.34 -32.83 21.26
C ALA A 58 13.18 -34.10 21.53
N LYS A 59 12.52 -35.17 22.00
CA LYS A 59 13.19 -36.42 22.40
C LYS A 59 13.13 -37.51 21.34
N SER A 60 12.33 -37.30 20.30
CA SER A 60 12.11 -38.28 19.24
C SER A 60 11.85 -37.65 17.88
N ARG A 61 12.18 -38.40 16.83
CA ARG A 61 11.87 -38.06 15.44
C ARG A 61 10.38 -37.82 15.18
N SER A 62 9.50 -38.49 15.93
CA SER A 62 8.05 -38.30 15.80
C SER A 62 7.59 -36.94 16.35
N GLU A 63 8.17 -36.50 17.47
CA GLU A 63 7.91 -35.16 18.02
C GLU A 63 8.43 -34.07 17.08
N GLU A 64 9.65 -34.23 16.54
CA GLU A 64 10.23 -33.32 15.54
C GLU A 64 9.33 -33.21 14.30
N LEU A 65 8.87 -34.34 13.76
CA LEU A 65 7.98 -34.37 12.59
C LEU A 65 6.66 -33.64 12.86
N THR A 66 6.11 -33.80 14.07
CA THR A 66 4.88 -33.11 14.47
C THR A 66 5.09 -31.60 14.53
N ILE A 67 6.21 -31.15 15.10
CA ILE A 67 6.56 -29.74 15.18
C ILE A 67 6.79 -29.15 13.78
N ALA A 68 7.58 -29.83 12.94
CA ALA A 68 7.85 -29.41 11.57
C ALA A 68 6.56 -29.28 10.75
N THR A 69 5.62 -30.21 10.90
CA THR A 69 4.31 -30.16 10.24
C THR A 69 3.53 -28.92 10.66
N LYS A 70 3.48 -28.60 11.96
CA LYS A 70 2.80 -27.42 12.48
C LYS A 70 3.41 -26.12 11.95
N ILE A 71 4.74 -26.02 11.95
CA ILE A 71 5.46 -24.86 11.39
C ILE A 71 5.12 -24.68 9.91
N LYS A 72 5.10 -25.76 9.13
CA LYS A 72 4.72 -25.72 7.70
C LYS A 72 3.30 -25.19 7.50
N THR A 73 2.34 -25.67 8.29
CA THR A 73 0.94 -25.20 8.22
C THR A 73 0.83 -23.72 8.58
N LEU A 74 1.50 -23.28 9.65
CA LEU A 74 1.53 -21.87 10.06
C LEU A 74 2.14 -20.98 8.98
N ASN A 75 3.26 -21.38 8.37
CA ASN A 75 3.88 -20.66 7.26
C ASN A 75 2.95 -20.54 6.04
N GLN A 76 2.23 -21.61 5.69
CA GLN A 76 1.26 -21.56 4.61
C GLN A 76 0.13 -20.58 4.91
N ARG A 77 -0.37 -20.57 6.16
CA ARG A 77 -1.38 -19.60 6.61
C ARG A 77 -0.83 -18.17 6.55
N LYS A 78 0.39 -17.93 7.03
CA LYS A 78 1.05 -16.62 6.95
C LYS A 78 1.13 -16.12 5.52
N LYS A 79 1.54 -16.97 4.57
CA LYS A 79 1.59 -16.63 3.14
C LYS A 79 0.23 -16.21 2.57
N GLN A 80 -0.86 -16.86 2.97
CA GLN A 80 -2.21 -16.47 2.57
C GLN A 80 -2.61 -15.10 3.12
N LEU A 81 -2.24 -14.81 4.38
CA LEU A 81 -2.47 -13.51 5.01
C LEU A 81 -1.66 -12.41 4.32
N GLN A 82 -0.39 -12.66 4.00
CA GLN A 82 0.47 -11.74 3.25
C GLN A 82 -0.13 -11.38 1.88
N ASN A 83 -0.63 -12.37 1.13
CA ASN A 83 -1.32 -12.12 -0.14
C ASN A 83 -2.58 -11.26 0.05
N SER A 84 -3.34 -11.51 1.13
CA SER A 84 -4.54 -10.74 1.46
C SER A 84 -4.18 -9.30 1.86
N HIS A 85 -3.12 -9.13 2.65
CA HIS A 85 -2.58 -7.83 3.07
C HIS A 85 -2.10 -7.02 1.87
N ALA A 86 -1.36 -7.63 0.94
CA ALA A 86 -0.94 -6.98 -0.30
C ALA A 86 -2.14 -6.51 -1.15
N LEU A 87 -3.21 -7.31 -1.22
CA LEU A 87 -4.44 -6.94 -1.93
C LEU A 87 -5.15 -5.77 -1.25
N LEU A 88 -5.29 -5.78 0.08
CA LEU A 88 -5.91 -4.68 0.81
C LEU A 88 -5.11 -3.39 0.71
N ASN A 89 -3.77 -3.46 0.71
CA ASN A 89 -2.91 -2.28 0.51
C ASN A 89 -3.06 -1.69 -0.90
N LYS A 90 -3.18 -2.54 -1.92
CA LYS A 90 -3.52 -2.10 -3.29
C LYS A 90 -4.85 -1.34 -3.31
N GLN A 91 -5.87 -1.87 -2.63
CA GLN A 91 -7.17 -1.19 -2.51
C GLN A 91 -7.08 0.12 -1.72
N MET A 92 -6.26 0.15 -0.66
CA MET A 92 -6.00 1.37 0.11
C MET A 92 -5.42 2.47 -0.78
N ARG A 93 -4.38 2.15 -1.55
CA ARG A 93 -3.78 3.10 -2.51
C ARG A 93 -4.79 3.64 -3.50
N PHE A 94 -5.65 2.77 -4.04
CA PHE A 94 -6.71 3.22 -4.94
C PHE A 94 -7.66 4.21 -4.27
N ILE A 95 -8.11 3.93 -3.04
CA ILE A 95 -8.97 4.85 -2.28
C ILE A 95 -8.27 6.16 -1.96
N ASP A 96 -6.98 6.11 -1.59
CA ASP A 96 -6.20 7.32 -1.33
C ASP A 96 -6.08 8.20 -2.57
N ASN A 97 -5.82 7.60 -3.73
CA ASN A 97 -5.77 8.34 -5.00
C ASN A 97 -7.15 8.92 -5.37
N LEU A 98 -8.25 8.19 -5.14
CA LEU A 98 -9.60 8.73 -5.30
C LEU A 98 -9.87 9.91 -4.36
N LEU A 99 -9.41 9.85 -3.11
CA LEU A 99 -9.54 10.97 -2.16
C LEU A 99 -8.83 12.21 -2.68
N VAL A 100 -7.58 12.07 -3.13
CA VAL A 100 -6.81 13.20 -3.69
C VAL A 100 -7.50 13.79 -4.92
N ILE A 101 -7.98 12.95 -5.84
CA ILE A 101 -8.74 13.42 -7.01
C ILE A 101 -10.01 14.17 -6.58
N LYS A 102 -10.73 13.64 -5.58
CA LYS A 102 -11.98 14.23 -5.11
C LYS A 102 -11.77 15.56 -4.39
N GLU A 103 -10.71 15.66 -3.60
CA GLU A 103 -10.32 16.90 -2.91
C GLU A 103 -9.89 18.00 -3.91
N ASN A 104 -9.37 17.61 -5.08
CA ASN A 104 -8.95 18.51 -6.16
C ASN A 104 -9.97 18.58 -7.32
N GLU A 105 -11.21 18.12 -7.11
CA GLU A 105 -12.21 17.95 -8.17
C GLU A 105 -12.52 19.25 -8.93
N VAL A 106 -12.59 20.39 -8.23
CA VAL A 106 -12.86 21.70 -8.83
C VAL A 106 -11.80 22.08 -9.86
N ILE A 107 -10.53 21.87 -9.50
CA ILE A 107 -9.39 22.17 -10.37
C ILE A 107 -9.38 21.17 -11.53
N LEU A 108 -9.50 19.87 -11.25
CA LEU A 108 -9.44 18.83 -12.28
C LEU A 108 -10.55 18.98 -13.33
N LYS A 109 -11.77 19.37 -12.93
CA LYS A 109 -12.89 19.64 -13.86
C LYS A 109 -12.61 20.72 -14.90
N SER A 110 -11.67 21.62 -14.62
CA SER A 110 -11.23 22.64 -15.58
C SER A 110 -10.23 22.13 -16.62
N THR A 111 -9.78 20.87 -16.48
CA THR A 111 -8.76 20.26 -17.34
C THR A 111 -9.35 19.13 -18.21
N PRO A 112 -8.71 18.78 -19.34
CA PRO A 112 -9.09 17.62 -20.14
C PRO A 112 -9.01 16.29 -19.38
N LEU A 113 -8.17 16.22 -18.34
CA LEU A 113 -7.97 15.01 -17.51
C LEU A 113 -9.28 14.51 -16.90
N TRP A 114 -10.14 15.42 -16.44
CA TRP A 114 -11.42 15.03 -15.83
C TRP A 114 -12.31 14.28 -16.81
N ASN A 115 -12.34 14.71 -18.07
CA ASN A 115 -13.11 14.02 -19.10
C ASN A 115 -12.54 12.64 -19.41
N THR A 116 -11.22 12.47 -19.36
CA THR A 116 -10.57 11.17 -19.53
C THR A 116 -10.90 10.24 -18.38
N LEU A 117 -10.68 10.69 -17.13
CA LEU A 117 -10.94 9.89 -15.92
C LEU A 117 -12.43 9.53 -15.76
N SER A 118 -13.34 10.46 -16.03
CA SER A 118 -14.78 10.24 -15.89
C SER A 118 -15.38 9.28 -16.94
N LYS A 119 -14.68 9.06 -18.06
CA LYS A 119 -15.10 8.12 -19.11
C LYS A 119 -14.52 6.71 -18.94
N MET A 120 -13.51 6.54 -18.10
CA MET A 120 -12.94 5.21 -17.81
C MET A 120 -13.97 4.32 -17.11
N SER A 121 -13.97 3.04 -17.47
CA SER A 121 -14.65 2.03 -16.66
C SER A 121 -14.03 1.96 -15.25
N PRO A 122 -14.78 1.46 -14.24
CA PRO A 122 -14.23 1.27 -12.90
C PRO A 122 -12.92 0.47 -12.89
N GLU A 123 -12.83 -0.57 -13.72
CA GLU A 123 -11.66 -1.44 -13.84
C GLU A 123 -10.46 -0.74 -14.47
N GLU A 124 -10.66 0.07 -15.51
CA GLU A 124 -9.61 0.86 -16.15
C GLU A 124 -9.09 1.95 -15.19
N LEU A 125 -10.00 2.62 -14.49
CA LEU A 125 -9.65 3.64 -13.52
C LEU A 125 -8.88 3.05 -12.34
N GLU A 126 -9.31 1.89 -11.82
CA GLU A 126 -8.56 1.16 -10.79
C GLU A 126 -7.15 0.83 -11.27
N LYS A 127 -7.02 0.24 -12.47
CA LYS A 127 -5.72 -0.12 -13.03
C LYS A 127 -4.82 1.10 -13.24
N ALA A 128 -5.37 2.22 -13.71
CA ALA A 128 -4.64 3.46 -13.93
C ALA A 128 -4.15 4.07 -12.62
N LEU A 129 -4.94 4.00 -11.55
CA LEU A 129 -4.65 4.68 -10.29
C LEU A 129 -3.89 3.81 -9.27
N ILE A 130 -3.97 2.48 -9.31
CA ILE A 130 -3.46 1.61 -8.21
C ILE A 130 -1.94 1.63 -8.02
N ASN A 131 -1.21 2.07 -9.05
CA ASN A 131 0.25 2.19 -9.05
C ASN A 131 0.72 3.65 -8.95
N LEU A 132 -0.19 4.62 -8.91
CA LEU A 132 0.17 6.02 -8.79
C LEU A 132 0.31 6.43 -7.31
N ARG A 133 1.11 7.46 -7.10
CA ARG A 133 1.20 8.19 -5.83
C ARG A 133 0.73 9.60 -6.07
N LEU A 134 -0.58 9.83 -5.94
CA LEU A 134 -1.12 11.18 -6.06
C LEU A 134 -0.99 11.91 -4.73
N ASN A 135 -0.61 13.17 -4.80
CA ASN A 135 -0.77 14.12 -3.70
C ASN A 135 -1.39 15.41 -4.24
N SER A 136 -1.84 16.29 -3.35
CA SER A 136 -2.54 17.52 -3.75
C SER A 136 -1.68 18.48 -4.57
N GLU A 137 -0.36 18.45 -4.40
CA GLU A 137 0.58 19.37 -5.04
C GLU A 137 0.89 18.95 -6.49
N ASN A 138 0.92 17.65 -6.77
CA ASN A 138 1.35 17.10 -8.07
C ASN A 138 0.24 16.43 -8.89
N VAL A 139 -1.01 16.38 -8.39
CA VAL A 139 -2.10 15.57 -8.95
C VAL A 139 -2.28 15.73 -10.47
N ILE A 140 -2.23 16.95 -11.01
CA ILE A 140 -2.40 17.20 -12.45
C ILE A 140 -1.23 16.61 -13.25
N ASN A 141 0.01 16.89 -12.83
CA ASN A 141 1.20 16.46 -13.55
C ASN A 141 1.32 14.94 -13.55
N THR A 142 1.16 14.31 -12.39
CA THR A 142 1.22 12.84 -12.25
C THR A 142 0.15 12.16 -13.11
N LEU A 143 -1.07 12.70 -13.17
CA LEU A 143 -2.13 12.16 -14.02
C LEU A 143 -1.85 12.37 -15.51
N ASN A 144 -1.33 13.53 -15.92
CA ASN A 144 -0.98 13.80 -17.33
C ASN A 144 0.07 12.83 -17.84
N THR A 145 1.15 12.62 -17.06
CA THR A 145 2.22 11.67 -17.39
C THR A 145 1.69 10.24 -17.42
N ALA A 146 0.95 9.82 -16.39
CA ALA A 146 0.44 8.45 -16.29
C ALA A 146 -0.57 8.09 -17.39
N LEU A 147 -1.34 9.07 -17.86
CA LEU A 147 -2.36 8.86 -18.90
C LEU A 147 -1.86 9.17 -20.31
N GLY A 148 -0.59 9.56 -20.47
CA GLY A 148 -0.01 9.87 -21.78
C GLY A 148 -0.70 11.03 -22.51
N ILE A 149 -1.24 12.00 -21.76
CA ILE A 149 -1.99 13.14 -22.33
C ILE A 149 -1.05 14.27 -22.80
N THR A 150 0.19 14.28 -22.32
CA THR A 150 1.26 15.15 -22.83
C THR A 150 2.00 14.47 -23.99
N ASP A 151 1.88 15.06 -25.19
CA ASP A 151 2.69 14.77 -26.39
C ASP A 151 4.07 15.41 -26.17
N ASP A 152 5.09 14.57 -25.99
CA ASP A 152 6.51 14.85 -25.76
C ASP A 152 6.94 15.76 -24.58
N THR A 153 7.95 15.29 -23.85
CA THR A 153 8.77 15.98 -22.83
C THR A 153 8.29 16.03 -21.37
N LEU A 154 7.90 14.90 -20.78
CA LEU A 154 8.33 14.55 -19.40
C LEU A 154 8.06 13.06 -19.13
N SER A 155 8.77 12.18 -19.84
CA SER A 155 8.85 10.77 -19.42
C SER A 155 9.82 10.67 -18.25
N MET A 156 9.35 11.07 -17.06
CA MET A 156 9.87 10.61 -15.77
C MET A 156 8.82 9.69 -15.14
N ALA A 157 8.36 8.69 -15.90
CA ALA A 157 7.97 7.44 -15.28
C ALA A 157 9.27 6.65 -15.12
N SER A 158 10.14 7.08 -14.21
CA SER A 158 11.13 6.16 -13.67
C SER A 158 10.31 5.04 -13.04
N GLU A 159 10.58 3.81 -13.48
CA GLU A 159 10.41 2.64 -12.63
C GLU A 159 11.36 2.82 -11.44
N GLU A 160 11.07 3.77 -10.55
CA GLU A 160 11.59 3.70 -9.19
C GLU A 160 10.92 2.46 -8.59
N TYR A 161 11.65 1.35 -8.63
CA TYR A 161 11.82 0.60 -7.40
C TYR A 161 11.92 1.64 -6.29
N ASP A 162 10.98 1.58 -5.37
CA ASP A 162 10.63 2.62 -4.42
C ASP A 162 11.81 2.84 -3.46
N GLU A 163 12.89 3.46 -3.94
CA GLU A 163 14.16 3.67 -3.22
C GLU A 163 13.85 4.38 -1.91
N ASP A 164 12.88 5.29 -1.91
CA ASP A 164 12.31 5.92 -0.72
C ASP A 164 11.71 4.91 0.28
N ILE A 165 10.89 3.96 -0.17
CA ILE A 165 10.39 2.91 0.71
C ILE A 165 11.53 2.00 1.15
N GLU A 166 12.48 1.67 0.29
CA GLU A 166 13.60 0.80 0.65
C GLU A 166 14.50 1.44 1.72
N ASP A 167 14.77 2.74 1.60
CA ASP A 167 15.51 3.51 2.60
C ASP A 167 14.72 3.65 3.90
N ILE A 168 13.42 3.94 3.83
CA ILE A 168 12.53 3.92 5.02
C ILE A 168 12.51 2.53 5.66
N LEU A 169 12.49 1.44 4.88
CA LEU A 169 12.52 0.07 5.39
C LEU A 169 13.86 -0.20 6.10
N LYS A 170 14.99 0.27 5.56
CA LYS A 170 16.30 0.19 6.24
C LYS A 170 16.26 0.93 7.58
N THR A 171 15.73 2.15 7.61
CA THR A 171 15.57 2.93 8.86
C THR A 171 14.69 2.19 9.87
N ILE A 172 13.56 1.62 9.43
CA ILE A 172 12.68 0.81 10.28
C ILE A 172 13.41 -0.43 10.84
N HIS A 173 14.23 -1.09 10.02
CA HIS A 173 15.04 -2.23 10.46
C HIS A 173 16.06 -1.82 11.52
N ALA A 174 16.78 -0.71 11.33
CA ALA A 174 17.73 -0.18 12.30
C ALA A 174 17.07 0.15 13.65
N VAL A 175 15.86 0.73 13.64
CA VAL A 175 15.08 0.98 14.86
C VAL A 175 14.67 -0.33 15.53
N LYS A 176 14.24 -1.33 14.75
CA LYS A 176 13.81 -2.64 15.28
C LYS A 176 14.98 -3.40 15.92
N GLU A 177 16.19 -3.25 15.39
CA GLU A 177 17.40 -3.90 15.90
C GLU A 177 18.06 -3.12 17.06
N GLY A 178 17.54 -1.93 17.38
CA GLY A 178 18.04 -1.07 18.45
C GLY A 178 19.29 -0.28 18.08
N GLU A 179 19.61 -0.20 16.79
CA GLU A 179 20.74 0.55 16.25
C GLU A 179 20.44 2.05 16.10
N LEU A 180 19.14 2.41 16.08
CA LEU A 180 18.65 3.77 15.88
C LEU A 180 17.44 4.06 16.79
N ASP A 181 17.38 5.25 17.39
CA ASP A 181 16.20 5.66 18.17
C ASP A 181 15.06 6.16 17.27
N VAL A 182 13.83 6.14 17.79
CA VAL A 182 12.62 6.54 17.06
C VAL A 182 12.64 8.01 16.66
N GLU A 183 13.19 8.91 17.48
CA GLU A 183 13.24 10.33 17.12
C GLU A 183 14.27 10.61 16.02
N ASP A 184 15.44 9.97 16.08
CA ASP A 184 16.47 10.07 15.04
C ASP A 184 15.97 9.49 13.70
N ALA A 185 15.22 8.38 13.75
CA ALA A 185 14.60 7.79 12.57
C ALA A 185 13.59 8.71 11.88
N LYS A 186 12.82 9.49 12.64
CA LYS A 186 11.88 10.48 12.06
C LYS A 186 12.62 11.61 11.36
N GLU A 187 13.73 12.07 11.92
CA GLU A 187 14.55 13.13 11.35
C GLU A 187 15.17 12.68 10.03
N ILE A 188 15.80 11.49 10.00
CA ILE A 188 16.41 10.91 8.79
C ILE A 188 15.40 10.81 7.63
N VAL A 189 14.22 10.23 7.88
CA VAL A 189 13.17 10.08 6.85
C VAL A 189 12.62 11.45 6.40
N SER A 190 12.64 12.45 7.27
CA SER A 190 12.17 13.81 6.94
C SER A 190 13.22 14.63 6.18
N GLU A 191 14.50 14.44 6.47
CA GLU A 191 15.61 15.12 5.80
C GLU A 191 15.92 14.54 4.41
N GLU A 192 15.84 13.21 4.25
CA GLU A 192 15.99 12.56 2.94
C GLU A 192 14.94 13.06 1.93
N LYS A 193 13.69 13.26 2.37
CA LYS A 193 12.65 13.91 1.57
C LYS A 193 13.04 15.32 1.14
N LYS A 194 13.53 16.16 2.07
CA LYS A 194 13.92 17.55 1.76
C LYS A 194 15.10 17.64 0.80
N ASN A 195 16.06 16.71 0.89
CA ASN A 195 17.22 16.70 0.00
C ASN A 195 16.86 16.21 -1.42
N LYS A 196 16.00 15.20 -1.55
CA LYS A 196 15.51 14.74 -2.86
C LYS A 196 14.66 15.82 -3.55
N ASP A 197 13.82 16.53 -2.80
CA ASP A 197 13.03 17.66 -3.33
C ASP A 197 13.93 18.79 -3.85
N ARG A 198 15.05 19.11 -3.19
CA ARG A 198 15.99 20.15 -3.64
C ARG A 198 16.70 19.83 -4.95
N ILE A 199 17.04 18.56 -5.19
CA ILE A 199 17.77 18.12 -6.38
C ILE A 199 16.87 18.13 -7.63
N LEU A 200 15.53 18.10 -7.46
CA LEU A 200 14.57 18.12 -8.57
C LEU A 200 14.31 19.51 -9.17
N PHE A 201 14.77 20.59 -8.52
CA PHE A 201 14.51 21.99 -8.91
C PHE A 201 15.77 22.82 -9.22
N GLU A 202 16.95 22.21 -9.31
CA GLU A 202 18.19 22.80 -9.87
C GLU A 202 18.48 22.25 -11.27
#